data_AF-S2YX11-F1
#
_entry.id   AF-S2YX11-F1
#
_cell.length_a   1.000
_cell.length_b   1.000
_cell.length_c   1.000
_cell.angle_alpha   90.00
_cell.angle_beta   90.00
_cell.angle_gamma   90.00
#
_symmetry.space_group_name_H-M   'P 1'
#
loop_
_entity.id
_entity.type
_entity.pdbx_description
1 polymer ?
#
loop_
_entity_poly.entity_id
_entity_poly.type
_entity_poly.pdbx_seq_one_letter_code
_entity_poly.pdbx_strand_id
1 'polypeptide(L)'
;MTVWLAGMLISADRLNDNSLDASTVSGLTAASGFSVSSFSGRKVNGITSVQMFVTRTGADIAQTASDSGNISPDTTVCTLPVGWRPPETINCICGNGSVDGEATISTIGGVVLRSVSGNSGWASGTNLRFTAMWISGND
;
A
#
# COMPACT_ATOMS: atom_id res chain seq x y z
N MET A 1 -9.91 -8.73 29.33
CA MET A 1 -9.54 -7.43 29.92
C MET A 1 -8.79 -7.71 31.20
N THR A 2 -7.53 -7.33 31.30
CA THR A 2 -6.71 -7.61 32.50
C THR A 2 -7.23 -6.76 33.66
N VAL A 3 -7.49 -7.37 34.81
CA VAL A 3 -7.95 -6.67 36.02
C VAL A 3 -6.75 -5.96 36.65
N TRP A 4 -6.85 -4.64 36.82
CA TRP A 4 -5.84 -3.85 37.50
C TRP A 4 -5.94 -4.07 39.01
N LEU A 5 -4.86 -4.51 39.64
CA LEU A 5 -4.75 -4.62 41.09
C LEU A 5 -3.97 -3.43 41.66
N ALA A 6 -4.32 -3.02 42.87
CA ALA A 6 -3.58 -1.97 43.58
C ALA A 6 -2.11 -2.38 43.77
N GLY A 7 -1.19 -1.44 43.54
CA GLY A 7 0.26 -1.66 43.72
C GLY A 7 0.99 -2.31 42.54
N MET A 8 0.32 -2.59 41.42
CA MET A 8 0.99 -3.07 40.20
C MET A 8 1.81 -1.95 39.56
N LEU A 9 3.09 -2.24 39.26
CA LEU A 9 3.92 -1.39 38.41
C LEU A 9 3.37 -1.43 36.97
N ILE A 10 3.15 -0.26 36.38
CA ILE A 10 2.78 -0.12 34.98
C ILE A 10 4.05 -0.29 34.14
N SER A 11 4.12 -1.34 33.33
CA SER A 11 5.18 -1.51 32.32
C SER A 11 4.87 -0.67 31.07
N ALA A 12 5.90 -0.41 30.25
CA ALA A 12 5.70 0.26 28.95
C ALA A 12 4.68 -0.50 28.08
N ASP A 13 4.76 -1.83 28.06
CA ASP A 13 3.81 -2.73 27.38
C ASP A 13 2.34 -2.60 27.86
N ARG A 14 2.11 -1.88 28.96
CA ARG A 14 0.80 -1.66 29.58
C ARG A 14 0.32 -0.22 29.49
N LEU A 15 1.11 0.67 28.88
CA LEU A 15 0.70 2.00 28.48
C LEU A 15 0.34 1.98 27.00
N ASN A 16 -0.70 2.72 26.62
CA ASN A 16 -0.98 3.00 25.22
C ASN A 16 0.02 4.06 24.71
N ASP A 17 1.28 3.67 24.57
CA ASP A 17 2.39 4.57 24.27
C ASP A 17 2.53 4.86 22.77
N ASN A 18 1.70 4.25 21.92
CA ASN A 18 1.76 4.35 20.47
C ASN A 18 3.15 3.98 19.91
N SER A 19 3.89 3.13 20.61
CA SER A 19 5.15 2.58 20.11
C SER A 19 4.90 1.71 18.88
N LEU A 20 5.97 1.48 18.12
CA LEU A 20 5.92 0.73 16.88
C LEU A 20 5.75 -0.76 17.17
N ASP A 21 4.59 -1.33 16.83
CA ASP A 21 4.31 -2.76 17.01
C ASP A 21 5.18 -3.60 16.06
N ALA A 22 5.27 -3.18 14.79
CA ALA A 22 6.07 -3.85 13.77
C ALA A 22 6.45 -2.89 12.65
N SER A 23 7.59 -3.15 12.00
CA SER A 23 7.95 -2.50 10.74
C SER A 23 8.72 -3.41 9.80
N THR A 24 8.69 -3.07 8.51
CA THR A 24 9.54 -3.68 7.50
C THR A 24 9.83 -2.67 6.41
N VAL A 25 10.97 -2.85 5.73
CA VAL A 25 11.32 -2.12 4.51
C VAL A 25 11.52 -3.04 3.30
N SER A 26 11.18 -4.33 3.47
CA SER A 26 11.41 -5.39 2.48
C SER A 26 10.20 -6.31 2.33
N GLY A 27 10.21 -7.12 1.27
CA GLY A 27 9.20 -8.15 1.01
C GLY A 27 8.11 -7.75 0.00
N LEU A 28 8.11 -6.51 -0.48
CA LEU A 28 7.29 -6.11 -1.62
C LEU A 28 7.84 -6.78 -2.88
N THR A 29 6.97 -7.43 -3.65
CA THR A 29 7.35 -8.10 -4.90
C THR A 29 6.71 -7.37 -6.08
N ALA A 30 7.53 -6.89 -7.04
CA ALA A 30 7.02 -6.27 -8.26
C ALA A 30 6.38 -7.30 -9.20
N ALA A 31 5.33 -6.90 -9.90
CA ALA A 31 4.78 -7.64 -11.03
C ALA A 31 5.64 -7.44 -12.30
N SER A 32 5.34 -8.19 -13.36
CA SER A 32 6.04 -8.04 -14.64
C SER A 32 5.94 -6.62 -15.19
N GLY A 33 7.07 -6.09 -15.67
CA GLY A 33 7.18 -4.71 -16.16
C GLY A 33 7.14 -3.65 -15.05
N PHE A 34 7.39 -4.04 -13.81
CA PHE A 34 7.61 -3.12 -12.70
C PHE A 34 8.89 -3.50 -11.95
N SER A 35 9.43 -2.54 -11.20
CA SER A 35 10.51 -2.80 -10.24
C SER A 35 10.26 -2.04 -8.95
N VAL A 36 10.55 -2.67 -7.81
CA VAL A 36 10.40 -2.02 -6.50
C VAL A 36 11.54 -1.03 -6.32
N SER A 37 11.20 0.25 -6.12
CA SER A 37 12.15 1.27 -5.68
C SER A 37 12.31 1.25 -4.17
N SER A 38 11.19 1.24 -3.42
CA SER A 38 11.19 1.16 -1.96
C SER A 38 9.87 0.67 -1.41
N PHE A 39 9.91 0.11 -0.22
CA PHE A 39 8.74 -0.27 0.56
C PHE A 39 8.93 0.15 2.02
N SER A 40 7.85 0.56 2.67
CA SER A 40 7.80 0.79 4.11
C SER A 40 6.45 0.34 4.63
N GLY A 41 6.46 -0.64 5.53
CA GLY A 41 5.32 -1.03 6.34
C GLY A 41 5.54 -0.62 7.79
N ARG A 42 4.52 -0.02 8.42
CA ARG A 42 4.51 0.24 9.88
C ARG A 42 3.17 -0.14 10.50
N LYS A 43 3.19 -0.83 11.64
CA LYS A 43 2.03 -1.12 12.48
C LYS A 43 2.16 -0.38 13.79
N VAL A 44 1.13 0.36 14.16
CA VAL A 44 1.05 1.10 15.43
C VAL A 44 -0.39 1.05 15.90
N ASN A 45 -0.63 0.53 17.10
CA ASN A 45 -1.95 0.53 17.75
C ASN A 45 -3.07 -0.06 16.88
N GLY A 46 -2.77 -1.18 16.23
CA GLY A 46 -3.73 -1.86 15.36
C GLY A 46 -3.91 -1.19 14.00
N ILE A 47 -3.23 -0.08 13.69
CA ILE A 47 -3.25 0.53 12.35
C ILE A 47 -2.04 0.04 11.57
N THR A 48 -2.28 -0.56 10.40
CA THR A 48 -1.22 -0.81 9.41
C THR A 48 -1.17 0.35 8.44
N SER A 49 0.02 0.86 8.19
CA SER A 49 0.31 1.81 7.12
C SER A 49 1.37 1.22 6.18
N VAL A 50 1.15 1.38 4.88
CA VAL A 50 2.12 0.97 3.85
C VAL A 50 2.35 2.11 2.88
N GLN A 51 3.62 2.27 2.51
CA GLN A 51 4.06 3.12 1.41
C GLN A 51 4.85 2.26 0.44
N MET A 52 4.46 2.30 -0.82
CA MET A 52 5.09 1.53 -1.88
C MET A 52 5.56 2.49 -2.97
N PHE A 53 6.79 2.32 -3.42
CA PHE A 53 7.34 3.08 -4.53
C PHE A 53 7.82 2.09 -5.58
N VAL A 54 7.25 2.17 -6.78
CA VAL A 54 7.45 1.20 -7.85
C VAL A 54 7.71 1.94 -9.15
N THR A 55 8.73 1.54 -9.89
CA THR A 55 9.04 2.10 -11.21
C THR A 55 8.38 1.26 -12.28
N ARG A 56 7.71 1.89 -13.25
CA ARG A 56 7.23 1.23 -14.47
C ARG A 56 8.43 0.93 -15.37
N THR A 57 8.68 -0.34 -15.68
CA THR A 57 9.79 -0.78 -16.55
C THR A 57 9.33 -1.39 -17.87
N GLY A 58 8.05 -1.74 -17.99
CA GLY A 58 7.46 -2.16 -19.27
C GLY A 58 6.92 -0.99 -20.10
N ALA A 59 6.09 -1.31 -21.11
CA ALA A 59 5.43 -0.33 -21.98
C ALA A 59 4.49 0.64 -21.23
N ASP A 60 4.16 1.77 -21.84
CA ASP A 60 3.24 2.74 -21.24
C ASP A 60 1.87 2.12 -20.92
N ILE A 61 1.25 2.57 -19.83
CA ILE A 61 -0.12 2.21 -19.45
C ILE A 61 -1.02 3.38 -19.79
N ALA A 62 -1.79 3.26 -20.86
CA ALA A 62 -2.70 4.30 -21.32
C ALA A 62 -4.11 4.14 -20.71
N GLN A 63 -4.87 5.23 -20.73
CA GLN A 63 -6.32 5.18 -20.53
C GLN A 63 -6.98 4.43 -21.70
N THR A 64 -8.16 3.87 -21.47
CA THR A 64 -8.95 3.20 -22.51
C THR A 64 -9.46 4.14 -23.60
N ALA A 65 -9.70 5.39 -23.22
CA ALA A 65 -10.07 6.48 -24.12
C ALA A 65 -9.56 7.78 -23.50
N SER A 66 -9.27 8.79 -24.33
CA SER A 66 -8.84 10.10 -23.85
C SER A 66 -9.82 10.65 -22.82
N ASP A 67 -9.29 11.09 -21.67
CA ASP A 67 -10.03 11.67 -20.55
C ASP A 67 -11.01 10.73 -19.85
N SER A 68 -10.96 9.42 -20.12
CA SER A 68 -11.83 8.46 -19.43
C SER A 68 -11.41 8.20 -17.98
N GLY A 69 -10.14 8.44 -17.66
CA GLY A 69 -9.54 8.08 -16.39
C GLY A 69 -9.32 6.57 -16.19
N ASN A 70 -9.92 5.73 -17.04
CA ASN A 70 -10.00 4.30 -16.83
C ASN A 70 -8.84 3.56 -17.50
N ILE A 71 -8.21 2.64 -16.78
CA ILE A 71 -7.24 1.71 -17.33
C ILE A 71 -7.98 0.39 -17.63
N SER A 72 -7.79 -0.20 -18.82
CA SER A 72 -8.31 -1.53 -19.11
C SER A 72 -7.35 -2.27 -20.06
N PRO A 73 -6.90 -3.48 -19.69
CA PRO A 73 -7.22 -4.17 -18.45
C PRO A 73 -6.55 -3.52 -17.23
N ASP A 74 -7.17 -3.68 -16.07
CA ASP A 74 -6.56 -3.40 -14.76
C ASP A 74 -5.15 -4.02 -14.69
N THR A 75 -4.19 -3.26 -14.15
CA THR A 75 -2.77 -3.65 -14.21
C THR A 75 -2.23 -3.98 -12.82
N THR A 76 -1.83 -5.23 -12.61
CA THR A 76 -1.12 -5.64 -11.38
C THR A 76 0.25 -4.98 -11.33
N VAL A 77 0.54 -4.28 -10.23
CA VAL A 77 1.78 -3.51 -10.04
C VAL A 77 2.77 -4.25 -9.15
N CYS A 78 2.30 -4.70 -7.99
CA CYS A 78 3.11 -5.39 -7.00
C CYS A 78 2.25 -6.24 -6.05
N THR A 79 2.89 -7.00 -5.18
CA THR A 79 2.24 -7.81 -4.15
C THR A 79 2.87 -7.53 -2.79
N LEU A 80 2.03 -7.18 -1.82
CA LEU A 80 2.42 -6.98 -0.42
C LEU A 80 2.85 -8.31 0.23
N PRO A 81 3.89 -8.28 1.09
CA PRO A 81 4.30 -9.46 1.84
C PRO A 81 3.20 -9.91 2.82
N VAL A 82 3.20 -11.21 3.14
CA VAL A 82 2.32 -11.77 4.20
C VAL A 82 2.55 -11.00 5.50
N GLY A 83 1.48 -10.77 6.27
CA GLY A 83 1.49 -9.93 7.48
C GLY A 83 1.30 -8.44 7.23
N TRP A 84 1.40 -7.99 5.96
CA TRP A 84 1.19 -6.60 5.54
C TRP A 84 0.01 -6.46 4.57
N ARG A 85 -0.94 -7.39 4.63
CA ARG A 85 -2.10 -7.44 3.73
C ARG A 85 -3.34 -6.94 4.46
N PRO A 86 -4.25 -6.24 3.78
CA PRO A 86 -5.50 -5.80 4.39
C PRO A 86 -6.46 -6.99 4.62
N PRO A 87 -7.35 -6.92 5.61
CA PRO A 87 -8.33 -7.97 5.89
C PRO A 87 -9.45 -8.04 4.83
N GLU A 88 -9.66 -6.95 4.10
CA GLU A 88 -10.60 -6.83 3.00
C GLU A 88 -9.94 -6.11 1.81
N THR A 89 -10.53 -6.19 0.63
CA THR A 89 -10.04 -5.42 -0.51
C THR A 89 -10.31 -3.94 -0.26
N ILE A 90 -9.25 -3.13 -0.27
CA ILE A 90 -9.34 -1.68 -0.06
C ILE A 90 -8.89 -0.92 -1.30
N ASN A 91 -9.34 0.33 -1.40
CA ASN A 91 -8.81 1.27 -2.38
C ASN A 91 -7.59 1.99 -1.81
N CYS A 92 -6.64 2.33 -2.67
CA CYS A 92 -5.51 3.18 -2.34
C CYS A 92 -5.24 4.18 -3.45
N ILE A 93 -4.67 5.32 -3.06
CA ILE A 93 -4.30 6.37 -3.99
C ILE A 93 -2.91 6.06 -4.54
N CYS A 94 -2.73 6.31 -5.83
CA CYS A 94 -1.43 6.29 -6.49
C CYS A 94 -1.13 7.62 -7.18
N GLY A 95 0.14 7.98 -7.31
CA GLY A 95 0.56 9.23 -7.94
C GLY A 95 2.04 9.25 -8.29
N ASN A 96 2.43 10.07 -9.26
CA ASN A 96 3.85 10.37 -9.54
C ASN A 96 4.24 11.83 -9.23
N GLY A 97 3.28 12.64 -8.77
CA GLY A 97 3.44 14.08 -8.54
C GLY A 97 3.04 14.97 -9.74
N SER A 98 2.54 14.38 -10.82
CA SER A 98 1.98 15.09 -11.98
C SER A 98 0.60 14.55 -12.37
N VAL A 99 0.44 13.23 -12.31
CA VAL A 99 -0.85 12.54 -12.46
C VAL A 99 -1.08 11.62 -11.25
N ASP A 100 -2.34 11.40 -10.96
CA ASP A 100 -2.83 10.63 -9.82
C ASP A 100 -3.81 9.56 -10.31
N GLY A 101 -4.06 8.54 -9.51
CA GLY A 101 -5.00 7.50 -9.87
C GLY A 101 -5.42 6.67 -8.66
N GLU A 102 -6.25 5.69 -8.94
CA GLU A 102 -6.74 4.73 -7.96
C GLU A 102 -6.14 3.34 -8.24
N ALA A 103 -5.77 2.67 -7.18
CA ALA A 103 -5.47 1.25 -7.17
C ALA A 103 -6.28 0.55 -6.08
N THR A 104 -6.36 -0.77 -6.17
CA THR A 104 -6.89 -1.62 -5.10
C THR A 104 -5.79 -2.47 -4.50
N ILE A 105 -5.94 -2.83 -3.23
CA ILE A 105 -5.11 -3.80 -2.54
C ILE A 105 -6.04 -4.91 -2.06
N SER A 106 -5.88 -6.10 -2.62
CA SER A 106 -6.67 -7.28 -2.24
C SER A 106 -6.16 -7.93 -0.96
N THR A 107 -6.96 -8.84 -0.39
CA THR A 107 -6.61 -9.64 0.80
C THR A 107 -5.39 -10.55 0.60
N ILE A 108 -5.08 -10.92 -0.65
CA ILE A 108 -3.86 -11.64 -1.01
C ILE A 108 -2.65 -10.71 -1.21
N GLY A 109 -2.82 -9.41 -0.96
CA GLY A 109 -1.79 -8.38 -1.07
C GLY A 109 -1.55 -7.87 -2.49
N GLY A 110 -2.30 -8.35 -3.49
CA GLY A 110 -2.15 -7.90 -4.87
C GLY A 110 -2.59 -6.46 -5.02
N VAL A 111 -1.69 -5.61 -5.52
CA VAL A 111 -1.93 -4.19 -5.79
C VAL A 111 -2.22 -4.01 -7.28
N VAL A 112 -3.41 -3.52 -7.60
CA VAL A 112 -3.93 -3.44 -8.97
C VAL A 112 -4.33 -2.02 -9.29
N LEU A 113 -3.70 -1.45 -10.31
CA LEU A 113 -3.94 -0.11 -10.81
C LEU A 113 -5.17 -0.09 -11.71
N ARG A 114 -6.10 0.82 -11.45
CA ARG A 114 -7.42 0.88 -12.12
C ARG A 114 -7.65 2.18 -12.88
N SER A 115 -7.04 3.27 -12.42
CA SER A 115 -7.25 4.58 -13.03
C SER A 115 -6.00 5.45 -13.02
N VAL A 116 -6.05 6.52 -13.82
CA VAL A 116 -5.04 7.56 -13.93
C VAL A 116 -5.68 8.84 -14.44
N SER A 117 -5.33 9.99 -13.87
CA SER A 117 -5.76 11.30 -14.32
C SER A 117 -4.94 11.78 -15.51
N GLY A 118 -5.55 12.63 -16.35
CA GLY A 118 -4.91 13.20 -17.53
C GLY A 118 -4.63 12.21 -18.67
N ASN A 119 -4.31 12.71 -19.85
CA ASN A 119 -4.34 11.91 -21.08
C ASN A 119 -3.07 11.07 -21.32
N SER A 120 -2.02 11.28 -20.53
CA SER A 120 -0.70 10.68 -20.79
C SER A 120 -0.51 9.29 -20.18
N GLY A 121 -1.42 8.85 -19.30
CA GLY A 121 -1.29 7.57 -18.60
C GLY A 121 -0.01 7.46 -17.76
N TRP A 122 0.47 6.23 -17.55
CA TRP A 122 1.73 5.95 -16.86
C TRP A 122 2.82 5.56 -17.85
N ALA A 123 3.69 6.51 -18.18
CA ALA A 123 4.80 6.27 -19.08
C ALA A 123 5.86 5.35 -18.45
N SER A 124 6.56 4.59 -19.29
CA SER A 124 7.74 3.83 -18.92
C SER A 124 8.81 4.72 -18.27
N GLY A 125 9.52 4.17 -17.29
CA GLY A 125 10.50 4.91 -16.48
C GLY A 125 9.90 5.80 -15.39
N THR A 126 8.58 5.96 -15.35
CA THR A 126 7.91 6.74 -14.30
C THR A 126 7.90 5.98 -12.98
N ASN A 127 8.07 6.71 -11.89
CA ASN A 127 7.90 6.17 -10.54
C ASN A 127 6.48 6.43 -10.02
N LEU A 128 5.81 5.38 -9.58
CA LEU A 128 4.47 5.40 -9.00
C LEU A 128 4.57 5.23 -7.48
N ARG A 129 3.99 6.16 -6.72
CA ARG A 129 3.88 6.14 -5.25
C ARG A 129 2.49 5.72 -4.86
N PHE A 130 2.38 4.75 -3.97
CA PHE A 130 1.12 4.28 -3.41
C PHE A 130 1.16 4.43 -1.90
N THR A 131 0.04 4.87 -1.32
CA THR A 131 -0.12 4.93 0.15
C THR A 131 -1.46 4.34 0.55
N ALA A 132 -1.45 3.50 1.57
CA ALA A 132 -2.65 2.90 2.12
C ALA A 132 -2.52 2.73 3.64
N MET A 133 -3.67 2.80 4.33
CA MET A 133 -3.79 2.54 5.75
C MET A 133 -5.07 1.76 6.02
N TRP A 134 -5.03 0.86 6.98
CA TRP A 134 -6.20 0.09 7.41
C TRP A 134 -6.04 -0.37 8.86
N ILE A 135 -7.14 -0.82 9.45
CA ILE A 135 -7.14 -1.49 10.75
C ILE A 135 -6.71 -2.94 10.53
N SER A 136 -5.65 -3.33 11.21
CA SER A 136 -5.09 -4.68 11.20
C SER A 136 -5.96 -5.57 12.08
N GLY A 137 -6.08 -6.85 11.72
CA GLY A 137 -6.48 -7.86 12.69
C GLY A 137 -5.45 -7.89 13.83
N ASN A 138 -5.93 -7.94 15.07
CA ASN A 138 -5.08 -8.34 16.19
C ASN A 138 -4.86 -9.85 16.03
N ASP A 139 -3.74 -10.24 15.42
CA ASP A 139 -3.30 -11.63 15.44
C ASP A 139 -2.56 -11.94 16.75
#